data_AF-A0A0R0F0M1-F1
#
_entry.id   AF-A0A0R0F0M1-F1
#
_cell.length_a   1.000
_cell.length_b   1.000
_cell.length_c   1.000
_cell.angle_alpha   90.00
_cell.angle_beta   90.00
_cell.angle_gamma   90.00
#
_symmetry.space_group_name_H-M   'P 1'
#
loop_
_entity.id
_entity.type
_entity.pdbx_description
1 polymer ?
#
loop_
_entity_poly.entity_id
_entity_poly.type
_entity_poly.pdbx_seq_one_letter_code
_entity_poly.pdbx_strand_id
1 'polypeptide(L)' 'MGLALIVGLLGLLILFHAAYSTIQYRGLLKITEEEFSGPPFDVVIELFLGLLLCFWAALTAPGKFLSIHPHSEDNR' A
#
# COMPACT_ATOMS: atom_id res chain seq x y z
N MET A 1 -8.37 14.12 5.86
CA MET A 1 -8.48 12.87 6.64
C MET A 1 -9.28 11.79 5.91
N GLY A 2 -10.58 11.99 5.61
CA GLY A 2 -11.41 10.95 4.96
C GLY A 2 -10.87 10.40 3.63
N LEU A 3 -10.41 11.28 2.73
CA LEU A 3 -9.81 10.85 1.46
C LEU A 3 -8.57 9.97 1.66
N ALA A 4 -7.67 10.34 2.58
CA ALA A 4 -6.46 9.57 2.87
C ALA A 4 -6.80 8.16 3.38
N LEU A 5 -7.83 8.03 4.23
CA LEU A 5 -8.29 6.73 4.69
C LEU A 5 -8.86 5.87 3.56
N ILE A 6 -9.67 6.45 2.65
CA ILE A 6 -10.22 5.74 1.49
C ILE A 6 -9.09 5.26 0.57
N VAL A 7 -8.15 6.14 0.25
CA VAL A 7 -6.98 5.79 -0.58
C VAL A 7 -6.12 4.72 0.10
N GLY A 8 -5.94 4.82 1.43
CA GLY A 8 -5.22 3.81 2.21
C GLY A 8 -5.91 2.44 2.18
N LEU A 9 -7.23 2.39 2.32
CA LEU A 9 -8.01 1.15 2.20
C LEU A 9 -7.89 0.53 0.81
N LEU A 10 -7.97 1.35 -0.25
CA LEU A 10 -7.75 0.88 -1.63
C LEU A 10 -6.33 0.34 -1.81
N GLY A 11 -5.31 1.04 -1.28
CA GLY A 11 -3.93 0.56 -1.30
C GLY A 11 -3.78 -0.79 -0.59
N LEU A 12 -4.41 -0.97 0.58
CA LEU A 12 -4.39 -2.24 1.31
C LEU A 12 -5.08 -3.37 0.53
N LEU A 13 -6.20 -3.09 -0.14
CA LEU A 13 -6.89 -4.08 -0.98
C LEU A 13 -6.02 -4.51 -2.15
N ILE A 14 -5.33 -3.57 -2.80
CA ILE A 14 -4.38 -3.85 -3.88
C ILE A 14 -3.21 -4.70 -3.38
N LEU A 15 -2.64 -4.37 -2.21
CA LEU A 15 -1.58 -5.17 -1.60
C LEU A 15 -2.04 -6.59 -1.26
N PHE A 16 -3.27 -6.74 -0.76
CA PHE A 16 -3.86 -8.05 -0.48
C PHE A 16 -4.07 -8.85 -1.77
N HIS A 17 -4.52 -8.20 -2.84
CA HIS A 17 -4.67 -8.82 -4.14
C HIS A 17 -3.31 -9.28 -4.71
N ALA A 18 -2.28 -8.43 -4.68
CA ALA A 18 -0.93 -8.82 -5.12
C ALA A 18 -0.35 -10.01 -4.32
N ALA A 19 -0.59 -10.03 -3.00
CA ALA A 19 -0.20 -11.15 -2.15
C ALA A 19 -0.94 -12.44 -2.53
N TYR A 20 -2.26 -12.36 -2.71
CA TYR A 20 -3.09 -13.48 -3.14
C TYR A 20 -2.65 -14.01 -4.51
N SER A 21 -2.46 -13.14 -5.50
CA SER A 21 -1.99 -13.47 -6.84
C SER A 21 -0.64 -14.18 -6.82
N THR A 22 0.29 -13.74 -5.97
CA THR A 22 1.59 -14.41 -5.79
C THR A 22 1.43 -15.82 -5.20
N ILE A 23 0.55 -16.00 -4.22
CA ILE A 23 0.27 -17.32 -3.62
C ILE A 23 -0.38 -18.24 -4.65
N GLN A 24 -1.35 -17.74 -5.41
CA GLN A 24 -2.05 -18.48 -6.46
C GLN A 24 -1.07 -18.91 -7.57
N TYR A 25 -0.22 -18.00 -8.04
CA TYR A 25 0.81 -18.29 -9.04
C TYR A 25 1.80 -19.36 -8.55
N ARG A 26 2.26 -19.26 -7.29
CA ARG A 26 3.07 -20.32 -6.67
C ARG A 26 2.33 -21.66 -6.61
N GLY A 27 1.02 -21.64 -6.37
CA GLY A 27 0.18 -22.84 -6.40
C GLY A 27 0.13 -23.47 -7.79
N LEU A 28 0.00 -22.65 -8.84
CA LEU A 28 0.01 -23.10 -10.23
C LEU A 28 1.36 -23.75 -10.60
N LEU A 29 2.47 -23.10 -10.27
CA LEU A 29 3.81 -23.64 -10.58
C LEU A 29 4.08 -25.00 -9.93
N LYS A 30 3.56 -25.23 -8.72
CA LYS A 30 3.65 -26.55 -8.07
C LYS A 30 2.91 -27.63 -8.84
N ILE A 31 1.81 -27.30 -9.51
CA ILE A 31 1.01 -28.24 -10.30
C ILE A 31 1.69 -28.52 -11.65
N THR A 32 2.34 -27.51 -12.24
CA THR A 32 3.05 -27.62 -13.51
C THR A 32 4.49 -28.09 -13.37
N GLU A 33 4.94 -28.39 -12.14
CA GLU A 33 6.32 -28.80 -11.81
C GLU A 33 7.38 -27.76 -12.24
N GLU A 34 6.99 -26.48 -12.31
CA GLU A 34 7.89 -25.38 -12.66
C GLU A 34 8.49 -24.73 -11.40
N GLU A 35 9.73 -24.25 -11.51
CA GLU A 35 10.42 -23.58 -10.40
C GLU A 35 9.94 -22.12 -10.25
N PHE A 36 9.72 -21.69 -9.01
CA PHE A 36 9.40 -20.29 -8.73
C PHE A 36 10.65 -19.41 -8.78
N SER A 37 10.78 -18.61 -9.83
CA SER A 37 11.82 -17.59 -9.98
C SER A 37 11.43 -16.21 -9.41
N GLY A 38 10.13 -15.94 -9.30
CA GLY A 38 9.59 -14.67 -8.85
C GLY A 38 8.12 -14.52 -9.21
N PRO A 39 7.40 -13.52 -8.65
CA PRO A 39 6.06 -13.22 -9.10
C PRO A 39 6.06 -12.63 -10.52
N PRO A 40 4.96 -12.77 -11.27
CA PRO A 40 4.78 -12.09 -12.56
C PRO A 40 4.98 -10.57 -12.46
N PHE A 41 5.50 -9.95 -13.54
CA PHE A 41 5.89 -8.53 -13.53
C PHE A 41 4.70 -7.58 -13.28
N ASP A 42 3.51 -7.93 -13.77
CA ASP A 42 2.26 -7.23 -13.48
C ASP A 42 1.92 -7.22 -11.99
N VAL A 43 2.10 -8.35 -11.29
CA VAL A 43 1.92 -8.44 -9.83
C VAL A 43 2.95 -7.59 -9.08
N VAL A 44 4.17 -7.45 -9.61
CA VAL A 44 5.19 -6.54 -9.05
C VAL A 44 4.74 -5.08 -9.19
N ILE A 45 4.21 -4.68 -10.35
CA ILE A 45 3.66 -3.33 -10.54
C ILE A 45 2.50 -3.08 -9.57
N GLU A 46 1.60 -4.06 -9.44
CA GLU A 46 0.47 -3.99 -8.51
C GLU A 46 0.93 -3.78 -7.06
N LEU A 47 1.93 -4.54 -6.62
CA LEU A 47 2.55 -4.40 -5.29
C LEU A 47 3.09 -2.98 -5.07
N PHE A 48 3.84 -2.44 -6.03
CA PHE A 48 4.38 -1.08 -5.92
C PHE A 48 3.27 -0.03 -5.92
N LEU A 49 2.23 -0.21 -6.73
CA LEU A 49 1.09 0.70 -6.75
C LEU A 49 0.36 0.72 -5.39
N GLY A 50 0.07 -0.46 -4.84
CA GLY A 50 -0.55 -0.58 -3.51
C GLY A 50 0.32 0.05 -2.42
N LEU A 51 1.63 -0.19 -2.46
CA LEU A 51 2.60 0.39 -1.52
C LEU A 51 2.61 1.92 -1.59
N LEU A 52 2.70 2.50 -2.79
CA LEU A 52 2.74 3.95 -2.98
C LEU A 52 1.45 4.62 -2.50
N LEU A 53 0.29 4.01 -2.75
CA LEU A 53 -1.00 4.51 -2.24
C LEU A 53 -1.06 4.47 -0.72
N CYS A 54 -0.65 3.36 -0.09
CA CYS A 54 -0.58 3.24 1.36
C CYS A 54 0.40 4.26 1.96
N PHE A 55 1.57 4.44 1.34
CA PHE A 55 2.58 5.39 1.79
C PHE A 55 2.06 6.83 1.72
N TRP A 56 1.45 7.21 0.59
CA TRP A 56 0.83 8.52 0.42
C TRP A 56 -0.29 8.77 1.45
N ALA A 57 -1.15 7.78 1.67
CA ALA A 57 -2.21 7.84 2.67
C ALA A 57 -1.64 8.02 4.09
N ALA A 58 -0.59 7.27 4.44
CA ALA A 58 0.06 7.35 5.75
C ALA A 58 0.74 8.71 6.01
N LEU A 59 1.29 9.35 4.97
CA LEU A 59 1.86 10.69 5.09
C LEU A 59 0.81 11.81 5.16
N THR A 60 -0.37 11.59 4.57
CA THR A 60 -1.42 12.61 4.47
C THR A 60 -2.48 12.48 5.57
N ALA A 61 -2.59 11.31 6.21
CA ALA A 61 -3.56 11.05 7.26
C ALA A 61 -3.26 11.83 8.57
N PRO A 62 -2.02 11.87 9.09
CA PRO A 62 -1.64 12.83 10.11
C PRO A 62 -1.78 14.22 9.49
N GLY A 63 -2.56 15.09 10.13
CA GLY A 63 -2.84 16.43 9.61
C GLY A 63 -1.61 17.32 9.53
N LYS A 64 -1.84 18.63 9.45
CA LYS A 64 -0.72 19.59 9.42
C LYS A 64 0.08 19.52 10.72
N PHE A 65 1.39 19.71 10.59
CA PHE A 65 2.24 19.97 11.75
C PHE A 65 1.76 21.25 12.44
N LEU A 66 1.68 21.21 13.77
CA LEU A 66 1.38 22.37 14.61
C LEU A 66 2.69 23.04 15.03
N SER A 67 2.64 24.34 15.26
CA SER A 67 3.79 25.09 15.74
C SER A 67 4.11 24.71 17.19
N ILE A 68 5.40 24.67 17.55
CA ILE A 68 5.82 24.41 18.93
C ILE A 68 5.76 25.69 19.80
N HIS A 69 5.58 26.87 19.19
CA HIS A 69 5.55 28.12 19.93
C HIS A 69 4.24 28.27 20.72
N PRO A 70 4.30 28.54 22.05
CA PRO A 70 3.11 28.57 22.91
C PRO A 70 2.05 29.61 22.52
N HIS A 71 2.46 30.68 21.83
CA HIS A 71 1.58 31.78 21.43
C HIS A 71 1.35 31.85 19.91
N SER A 72 1.63 30.75 19.20
CA SER A 72 1.27 30.68 17.78
C SER A 72 -0.25 30.66 17.61
N GLU A 73 -0.75 31.30 16.55
CA GLU A 73 -2.18 31.30 16.23
C GLU A 73 -2.71 29.88 15.96
N ASP A 74 -1.84 28.96 15.51
CA ASP A 74 -2.18 27.54 15.30
C ASP A 74 -2.42 26.77 16.62
N ASN A 75 -2.00 27.33 17.76
CA ASN A 75 -2.11 26.72 19.11
C ASN A 75 -3.15 27.42 20.01
N ARG A 76 -3.85 28.44 19.50
CA ARG A 76 -4.94 29.12 20.21
C ARG A 76 -6.27 28.42 19.95
#